data_AF-A0A069ICF6-F1
#
_entry.id   AF-A0A069ICF6-F1
#
_cell.length_a   1.000
_cell.length_b   1.000
_cell.length_c   1.000
_cell.angle_alpha   90.00
_cell.angle_beta   90.00
_cell.angle_gamma   90.00
#
_symmetry.space_group_name_H-M   'P 1'
#
loop_
_entity.id
_entity.type
_entity.pdbx_description
1 polymer ?
#
loop_
_entity_poly.entity_id
_entity_poly.type
_entity_poly.pdbx_seq_one_letter_code
_entity_poly.pdbx_strand_id
1 'polypeptide(L)'
;MKKIDTSKLKKGDIILSTSTAPESLIIRTAIRSDISHAMLYVANGSVMDSTGEGVQARNIQKMFYDDDCALYAYRPIIDLPEEEIDKVVKYVRSETGSPYTKKEAAASVLSLSKRGGKNQFCSRLVARAYASVGFKITENPDFANPADIQRSSFLKQIPDVVLTVSAEEEGSLAAHRDTTIGMREKISNLLAELRHIAPAIRVLSDVEPFLIKNPQYDTAFANAYRDSGYLTHWKIEVERFPWRYDPIAIAQFYHAIDDDGKEALLDYCRETIRQDSEGDFKHWEINATELRKLTTMMPLETFKLNLQLYLTLCFNHKRRVDSARVLLQVYGNRPR
;
A
#
# COMPACT_ATOMS: atom_id res chain seq x y z
N MET A 1 -22.46 -8.27 -4.13
CA MET A 1 -21.13 -7.61 -3.99
C MET A 1 -20.03 -8.63 -4.14
N LYS A 2 -18.86 -8.18 -4.60
CA LYS A 2 -17.67 -8.99 -4.82
C LYS A 2 -16.45 -8.39 -4.13
N LYS A 3 -15.49 -9.25 -3.79
CA LYS A 3 -14.15 -8.85 -3.32
C LYS A 3 -13.08 -9.72 -3.97
N ILE A 4 -11.83 -9.27 -3.88
CA ILE A 4 -10.68 -10.07 -4.27
C ILE A 4 -10.31 -11.04 -3.14
N ASP A 5 -10.06 -12.30 -3.50
CA ASP A 5 -9.47 -13.30 -2.60
C ASP A 5 -7.97 -13.03 -2.39
N THR A 6 -7.64 -12.37 -1.27
CA THR A 6 -6.25 -12.06 -0.96
C THR A 6 -5.39 -13.29 -0.67
N SER A 7 -5.97 -14.44 -0.36
CA SER A 7 -5.21 -15.68 -0.10
C SER A 7 -4.51 -16.21 -1.37
N LYS A 8 -4.97 -15.80 -2.55
CA LYS A 8 -4.39 -16.19 -3.85
C LYS A 8 -3.31 -15.23 -4.34
N LEU A 9 -3.19 -14.07 -3.70
CA LEU A 9 -2.28 -13.01 -4.13
C LEU A 9 -0.88 -13.19 -3.55
N LYS A 10 0.11 -12.78 -4.33
CA LYS A 10 1.51 -12.65 -3.93
C LYS A 10 1.99 -11.24 -4.22
N LYS A 11 3.00 -10.82 -3.46
CA LYS A 11 3.72 -9.55 -3.66
C LYS A 11 4.09 -9.39 -5.15
N GLY A 12 3.76 -8.24 -5.74
CA GLY A 12 3.96 -7.94 -7.15
C GLY A 12 2.76 -8.25 -8.04
N ASP A 13 1.76 -9.02 -7.60
CA ASP A 13 0.57 -9.26 -8.42
C ASP A 13 -0.13 -7.95 -8.79
N ILE A 14 -0.66 -7.91 -10.00
CA ILE A 14 -1.36 -6.75 -10.55
C ILE A 14 -2.85 -7.03 -10.47
N ILE A 15 -3.58 -6.15 -9.80
CA ILE A 15 -5.05 -6.22 -9.73
C ILE A 15 -5.61 -5.22 -10.73
N LEU A 16 -6.49 -5.71 -11.60
CA LEU A 16 -7.25 -4.92 -12.55
C LEU A 16 -8.70 -4.90 -12.13
N SER A 17 -9.29 -3.71 -12.11
CA SER A 17 -10.67 -3.55 -11.66
C SER A 17 -11.42 -2.49 -12.46
N THR A 18 -12.74 -2.53 -12.31
CA THR A 18 -13.64 -1.49 -12.79
C THR A 18 -14.57 -1.01 -11.68
N SER A 19 -15.09 0.21 -11.83
CA SER A 19 -16.10 0.76 -10.95
C SER A 19 -17.33 1.25 -11.74
N THR A 20 -18.40 1.53 -11.01
CA THR A 20 -19.63 2.13 -11.53
C THR A 20 -19.54 3.66 -11.70
N ALA A 21 -18.38 4.26 -11.37
CA ALA A 21 -18.15 5.69 -11.53
C ALA A 21 -18.16 6.12 -13.01
N PRO A 22 -18.66 7.32 -13.35
CA PRO A 22 -18.70 7.82 -14.74
C PRO A 22 -17.34 7.83 -15.43
N GLU A 23 -16.26 8.16 -14.71
CA GLU A 23 -14.90 8.17 -15.25
C GLU A 23 -14.47 6.77 -15.70
N SER A 24 -14.89 5.72 -14.98
CA SER A 24 -14.59 4.34 -15.33
C SER A 24 -15.24 3.95 -16.67
N LEU A 25 -16.50 4.34 -16.88
CA LEU A 25 -17.22 4.08 -18.14
C LEU A 25 -16.52 4.73 -19.34
N ILE A 26 -16.06 5.97 -19.19
CA ILE A 26 -15.33 6.70 -20.24
C ILE A 26 -14.04 5.95 -20.60
N ILE A 27 -13.25 5.55 -19.59
CA ILE A 27 -11.98 4.84 -19.80
C ILE A 27 -12.23 3.51 -20.53
N ARG A 28 -13.15 2.68 -20.02
CA ARG A 28 -13.52 1.37 -20.59
C ARG A 28 -13.90 1.46 -22.06
N THR A 29 -14.76 2.42 -22.38
CA THR A 29 -15.24 2.66 -23.75
C THR A 29 -14.07 3.02 -24.68
N ALA A 30 -13.18 3.91 -24.22
CA ALA A 30 -12.13 4.44 -25.05
C ALA A 30 -10.99 3.43 -25.31
N ILE A 31 -10.66 2.57 -24.33
CA ILE A 31 -9.64 1.51 -24.49
C ILE A 31 -10.23 0.17 -24.96
N ARG A 32 -11.55 0.11 -25.16
CA ARG A 32 -12.32 -1.09 -25.54
C ARG A 32 -12.04 -2.28 -24.62
N SER A 33 -12.13 -2.05 -23.31
CA SER A 33 -11.94 -3.08 -22.27
C SER A 33 -13.01 -2.93 -21.19
N ASP A 34 -13.23 -4.00 -20.44
CA ASP A 34 -14.08 -4.04 -19.26
C ASP A 34 -13.37 -3.51 -18.00
N ILE A 35 -12.11 -3.09 -18.10
CA ILE A 35 -11.28 -2.59 -17.00
C ILE A 35 -10.99 -1.09 -17.16
N SER A 36 -10.90 -0.38 -16.03
CA SER A 36 -10.51 1.03 -15.98
C SER A 36 -9.40 1.37 -15.00
N HIS A 37 -9.02 0.45 -14.11
CA HIS A 37 -8.10 0.73 -13.02
C HIS A 37 -7.08 -0.39 -12.83
N ALA A 38 -5.89 -0.02 -12.37
CA ALA A 38 -4.80 -0.94 -12.11
C ALA A 38 -4.15 -0.62 -10.76
N MET A 39 -3.83 -1.67 -10.00
CA MET A 39 -3.22 -1.59 -8.68
C MET A 39 -2.11 -2.63 -8.57
N LEU A 40 -1.07 -2.34 -7.79
CA LEU A 40 -0.02 -3.32 -7.47
C LEU A 40 -0.23 -3.86 -6.05
N TYR A 41 -0.29 -5.17 -5.88
CA TYR A 41 -0.30 -5.81 -4.57
C TYR A 41 1.09 -5.79 -3.93
N VAL A 42 1.23 -5.12 -2.79
CA VAL A 42 2.55 -4.87 -2.17
C VAL A 42 2.84 -5.71 -0.95
N ALA A 43 1.83 -6.20 -0.23
CA ALA A 43 1.88 -7.22 0.84
C ALA A 43 0.56 -7.23 1.62
N ASN A 44 0.12 -8.37 2.15
CA ASN A 44 -0.88 -8.48 3.24
C ASN A 44 -2.15 -7.65 3.09
N GLY A 45 -2.83 -7.76 1.95
CA GLY A 45 -4.03 -6.97 1.67
C GLY A 45 -3.75 -5.51 1.32
N SER A 46 -2.49 -5.06 1.33
CA SER A 46 -2.09 -3.74 0.90
C SER A 46 -1.84 -3.70 -0.60
N VAL A 47 -2.46 -2.72 -1.25
CA VAL A 47 -2.24 -2.38 -2.66
C VAL A 47 -1.80 -0.93 -2.80
N MET A 48 -1.01 -0.64 -3.83
CA MET A 48 -0.65 0.71 -4.23
C MET A 48 -1.33 1.05 -5.54
N ASP A 49 -1.95 2.22 -5.61
CA ASP A 49 -2.59 2.72 -6.82
C ASP A 49 -2.38 4.23 -7.00
N SER A 50 -2.85 4.76 -8.12
CA SER A 50 -2.87 6.21 -8.38
C SER A 50 -4.26 6.63 -8.80
N THR A 51 -4.86 7.52 -8.03
CA THR A 51 -6.22 8.07 -8.24
C THR A 51 -6.18 9.60 -8.13
N GLY A 52 -7.34 10.27 -8.10
CA GLY A 52 -7.40 11.72 -7.88
C GLY A 52 -6.69 12.21 -6.61
N GLU A 53 -6.53 11.35 -5.60
CA GLU A 53 -5.78 11.63 -4.35
C GLU A 53 -4.25 11.54 -4.52
N GLY A 54 -3.78 11.21 -5.73
CA GLY A 54 -2.41 10.84 -6.01
C GLY A 54 -2.14 9.36 -5.79
N VAL A 55 -0.87 9.00 -5.65
CA VAL A 55 -0.43 7.63 -5.36
C VAL A 55 -0.62 7.33 -3.87
N GLN A 56 -1.35 6.27 -3.54
CA GLN A 56 -1.71 5.93 -2.17
C GLN A 56 -1.70 4.41 -1.93
N ALA A 57 -1.56 4.02 -0.66
CA ALA A 57 -1.79 2.65 -0.20
C ALA A 57 -3.25 2.46 0.19
N ARG A 58 -3.83 1.29 -0.13
CA ARG A 58 -5.21 0.91 0.22
C ARG A 58 -5.26 -0.51 0.77
N ASN A 59 -6.29 -0.80 1.56
CA ASN A 59 -6.59 -2.16 2.00
C ASN A 59 -7.59 -2.82 1.05
N ILE A 60 -7.13 -3.72 0.18
CA ILE A 60 -7.98 -4.44 -0.79
C ILE A 60 -9.00 -5.35 -0.11
N GLN A 61 -8.76 -5.79 1.14
CA GLN A 61 -9.73 -6.58 1.91
C GLN A 61 -10.93 -5.75 2.37
N LYS A 62 -10.84 -4.43 2.27
CA LYS A 62 -11.91 -3.46 2.56
C LYS A 62 -12.51 -2.85 1.29
N MET A 63 -12.13 -3.35 0.12
CA MET A 63 -12.64 -2.90 -1.16
C MET A 63 -13.67 -3.90 -1.67
N PHE A 64 -14.92 -3.45 -1.77
CA PHE A 64 -16.03 -4.19 -2.34
C PHE A 64 -16.41 -3.59 -3.69
N TYR A 65 -16.90 -4.44 -4.57
CA TYR A 65 -17.26 -4.10 -5.94
C TYR A 65 -18.66 -4.61 -6.24
N ASP A 66 -19.39 -3.84 -7.05
CA ASP A 66 -20.70 -4.26 -7.55
C ASP A 66 -20.58 -5.55 -8.39
N ASP A 67 -21.65 -6.33 -8.47
CA ASP A 67 -21.61 -7.65 -9.12
C ASP A 67 -21.33 -7.57 -10.63
N ASP A 68 -21.58 -6.43 -11.26
CA ASP A 68 -21.29 -6.12 -12.66
C ASP A 68 -19.84 -5.64 -12.90
N CYS A 69 -19.09 -5.30 -11.84
CA CYS A 69 -17.72 -4.80 -11.97
C CYS A 69 -16.73 -5.91 -12.30
N ALA A 70 -15.91 -5.72 -13.34
CA ALA A 70 -14.86 -6.67 -13.67
C ALA A 70 -13.71 -6.63 -12.64
N LEU A 71 -13.21 -7.79 -12.26
CA LEU A 71 -12.13 -7.98 -11.30
C LEU A 71 -11.20 -9.10 -11.77
N TYR A 72 -9.92 -8.77 -11.94
CA TYR A 72 -8.90 -9.72 -12.35
C TYR A 72 -7.62 -9.52 -11.54
N ALA A 73 -6.84 -10.58 -11.40
CA ALA A 73 -5.47 -10.50 -10.92
C ALA A 73 -4.52 -11.18 -11.90
N TYR A 74 -3.34 -10.59 -12.06
CA TYR A 74 -2.33 -11.03 -13.00
C TYR A 74 -0.97 -11.15 -12.30
N ARG A 75 -0.19 -12.14 -12.72
CA ARG A 75 1.18 -12.36 -12.26
C ARG A 75 2.12 -12.42 -13.46
N PRO A 76 3.38 -11.96 -13.36
CA PRO A 76 4.41 -12.27 -14.35
C PRO A 76 4.41 -13.76 -14.75
N ILE A 77 4.54 -14.03 -16.05
CA ILE A 77 4.63 -15.42 -16.55
C ILE A 77 5.91 -16.10 -16.07
N ILE A 78 6.98 -15.31 -15.92
CA ILE A 78 8.25 -15.73 -15.33
C ILE A 78 8.22 -15.48 -13.83
N ASP A 79 8.80 -16.38 -13.04
CA ASP A 79 9.09 -16.08 -11.64
C ASP A 79 10.27 -15.11 -11.59
N LEU A 80 9.97 -13.87 -11.23
CA LEU A 80 10.99 -12.87 -10.94
C LEU A 80 11.62 -13.18 -9.58
N PRO A 81 12.94 -12.98 -9.40
CA PRO A 81 13.57 -13.08 -8.09
C PRO A 81 12.89 -12.15 -7.09
N GLU A 82 12.80 -12.57 -5.83
CA GLU A 82 12.17 -11.79 -4.77
C GLU A 82 12.76 -10.38 -4.64
N GLU A 83 14.08 -10.25 -4.81
CA GLU A 83 14.76 -8.95 -4.79
C GLU A 83 14.28 -7.99 -5.90
N GLU A 84 13.93 -8.52 -7.08
CA GLU A 84 13.37 -7.70 -8.17
C GLU A 84 11.93 -7.29 -7.84
N ILE A 85 11.12 -8.19 -7.29
CA ILE A 85 9.77 -7.86 -6.82
C ILE A 85 9.83 -6.79 -5.70
N ASP A 86 10.76 -6.91 -4.76
CA ASP A 86 10.97 -5.91 -3.72
C ASP A 86 11.39 -4.55 -4.30
N LYS A 87 12.17 -4.51 -5.40
CA LYS A 87 12.45 -3.26 -6.13
C LYS A 87 11.20 -2.68 -6.80
N VAL A 88 10.34 -3.52 -7.40
CA VAL A 88 9.05 -3.08 -7.96
C VAL A 88 8.18 -2.46 -6.85
N VAL A 89 8.09 -3.12 -5.68
CA VAL A 89 7.35 -2.61 -4.52
C VAL A 89 7.98 -1.33 -3.97
N LYS A 90 9.32 -1.27 -3.89
CA LYS A 90 10.05 -0.06 -3.47
C LYS A 90 9.76 1.11 -4.41
N TYR A 91 9.69 0.86 -5.72
CA TYR A 91 9.34 1.89 -6.69
C TYR A 91 7.95 2.49 -6.39
N VAL A 92 6.90 1.67 -6.30
CA VAL A 92 5.56 2.22 -6.05
C VAL A 92 5.46 2.93 -4.70
N ARG A 93 6.15 2.42 -3.66
CA ARG A 93 6.21 3.08 -2.35
C ARG A 93 6.93 4.43 -2.41
N SER A 94 8.00 4.55 -3.20
CA SER A 94 8.68 5.83 -3.40
C SER A 94 7.80 6.87 -4.11
N GLU A 95 6.82 6.41 -4.89
CA GLU A 95 5.88 7.27 -5.58
C GLU A 95 4.73 7.77 -4.69
N THR A 96 4.69 7.40 -3.40
CA THR A 96 3.63 7.81 -2.46
C THR A 96 3.41 9.33 -2.47
N GLY A 97 2.18 9.72 -2.77
CA GLY A 97 1.75 11.10 -2.86
C GLY A 97 1.87 11.74 -4.23
N SER A 98 2.45 11.06 -5.22
CA SER A 98 2.64 11.63 -6.56
C SER A 98 1.30 12.13 -7.11
N PRO A 99 1.22 13.38 -7.64
CA PRO A 99 0.02 13.91 -8.25
C PRO A 99 -0.48 13.04 -9.41
N TYR A 100 -1.80 13.00 -9.54
CA TYR A 100 -2.48 12.37 -10.67
C TYR A 100 -2.43 13.25 -11.92
N THR A 101 -2.28 12.65 -13.10
CA THR A 101 -2.25 13.39 -14.38
C THR A 101 -3.40 12.97 -15.30
N LYS A 102 -4.51 13.71 -15.25
CA LYS A 102 -5.69 13.47 -16.11
C LYS A 102 -5.35 13.59 -17.60
N LYS A 103 -4.55 14.59 -17.98
CA LYS A 103 -4.17 14.84 -19.38
C LYS A 103 -3.43 13.66 -19.97
N GLU A 104 -2.45 13.13 -19.26
CA GLU A 104 -1.67 12.00 -19.77
C GLU A 104 -2.38 10.67 -19.62
N ALA A 105 -3.26 10.52 -18.62
CA ALA A 105 -4.17 9.38 -18.53
C ALA A 105 -5.16 9.35 -19.71
N ALA A 106 -5.59 10.50 -20.24
CA ALA A 106 -6.37 10.54 -21.47
C ALA A 106 -5.50 10.27 -22.71
N ALA A 107 -4.24 10.73 -22.72
CA ALA A 107 -3.33 10.49 -23.83
C ALA A 107 -2.88 9.02 -23.95
N SER A 108 -2.81 8.28 -22.84
CA SER A 108 -2.47 6.84 -22.84
C SER A 108 -3.51 5.99 -23.56
N VAL A 109 -4.77 6.38 -23.47
CA VAL A 109 -5.88 5.76 -24.22
C VAL A 109 -5.69 5.89 -25.73
N LEU A 110 -5.10 7.00 -26.18
CA LEU A 110 -4.95 7.33 -27.60
C LEU A 110 -3.55 6.96 -28.15
N SER A 111 -2.63 6.45 -27.31
CA SER A 111 -1.23 6.11 -27.68
C SER A 111 -0.47 7.25 -28.37
N LEU A 112 -0.79 8.51 -28.07
CA LEU A 112 -0.31 9.68 -28.82
C LEU A 112 1.09 10.19 -28.42
N SER A 113 1.81 9.52 -27.50
CA SER A 113 3.04 10.06 -26.92
C SER A 113 4.07 8.98 -26.54
N LYS A 114 5.37 9.34 -26.62
CA LYS A 114 6.49 8.42 -26.39
C LYS A 114 7.13 8.53 -25.00
N ARG A 115 7.05 9.70 -24.35
CA ARG A 115 7.61 9.94 -23.00
C ARG A 115 6.64 10.74 -22.15
N GLY A 116 6.41 10.28 -20.93
CA GLY A 116 5.50 10.89 -19.96
C GLY A 116 6.24 11.72 -18.92
N GLY A 117 5.51 12.64 -18.29
CA GLY A 117 6.00 13.40 -17.14
C GLY A 117 6.21 12.53 -15.88
N LYS A 118 6.59 13.18 -14.78
CA LYS A 118 6.82 12.50 -13.49
C LYS A 118 5.52 12.13 -12.76
N ASN A 119 4.40 12.78 -13.08
CA ASN A 119 3.11 12.48 -12.47
C ASN A 119 2.60 11.09 -12.87
N GLN A 120 1.72 10.54 -12.04
CA GLN A 120 1.30 9.14 -12.16
C GLN A 120 -0.19 9.04 -12.51
N PHE A 121 -0.56 7.91 -13.08
CA PHE A 121 -1.92 7.39 -13.11
C PHE A 121 -1.83 5.87 -12.94
N CYS A 122 -2.96 5.22 -12.68
CA CYS A 122 -3.01 3.86 -12.15
C CYS A 122 -2.14 2.85 -12.93
N SER A 123 -2.36 2.70 -14.23
CA SER A 123 -1.62 1.75 -15.07
C SER A 123 -0.18 2.16 -15.36
N ARG A 124 0.11 3.47 -15.48
CA ARG A 124 1.49 3.98 -15.60
C ARG A 124 2.31 3.65 -14.36
N LEU A 125 1.75 3.82 -13.16
CA LEU A 125 2.45 3.50 -11.91
C LEU A 125 2.91 2.03 -11.92
N VAL A 126 1.99 1.11 -12.24
CA VAL A 126 2.28 -0.33 -12.31
C VAL A 126 3.29 -0.65 -13.42
N ALA A 127 3.10 -0.12 -14.62
CA ALA A 127 3.98 -0.39 -15.75
C ALA A 127 5.40 0.16 -15.54
N ARG A 128 5.54 1.36 -14.97
CA ARG A 128 6.84 1.94 -14.60
C ARG A 128 7.52 1.16 -13.49
N ALA A 129 6.77 0.66 -12.50
CA ALA A 129 7.33 -0.13 -11.42
C ALA A 129 8.05 -1.37 -11.95
N TYR A 130 7.40 -2.11 -12.85
CA TYR A 130 7.99 -3.27 -13.50
C TYR A 130 9.10 -2.91 -14.49
N ALA A 131 8.95 -1.83 -15.26
CA ALA A 131 10.00 -1.34 -16.14
C ALA A 131 11.27 -0.90 -15.38
N SER A 132 11.15 -0.49 -14.11
CA SER A 132 12.30 -0.07 -13.28
C SER A 132 13.28 -1.21 -12.97
N VAL A 133 12.81 -2.46 -13.06
CA VAL A 133 13.63 -3.69 -12.92
C VAL A 133 13.91 -4.36 -14.27
N GLY A 134 13.67 -3.65 -15.38
CA GLY A 134 13.90 -4.16 -16.74
C GLY A 134 12.83 -5.12 -17.24
N PHE A 135 11.78 -5.42 -16.47
CA PHE A 135 10.67 -6.27 -16.90
C PHE A 135 9.54 -5.43 -17.50
N LYS A 136 9.47 -5.36 -18.83
CA LYS A 136 8.47 -4.54 -19.51
C LYS A 136 7.18 -5.33 -19.71
N ILE A 137 6.18 -5.07 -18.89
CA ILE A 137 4.83 -5.68 -19.02
C ILE A 137 3.99 -5.04 -20.14
N THR A 138 4.39 -3.88 -20.66
CA THR A 138 3.78 -3.21 -21.81
C THR A 138 4.86 -2.58 -22.68
N GLU A 139 4.54 -2.24 -23.93
CA GLU A 139 5.51 -1.62 -24.87
C GLU A 139 6.01 -0.27 -24.37
N ASN A 140 5.11 0.56 -23.85
CA ASN A 140 5.41 1.88 -23.32
C ASN A 140 4.87 2.06 -21.89
N PRO A 141 5.72 1.97 -20.85
CA PRO A 141 5.28 2.10 -19.47
C PRO A 141 4.77 3.52 -19.13
N ASP A 142 5.14 4.55 -19.90
CA ASP A 142 4.68 5.93 -19.67
C ASP A 142 3.25 6.17 -20.14
N PHE A 143 2.75 5.37 -21.07
CA PHE A 143 1.41 5.51 -21.65
C PHE A 143 0.64 4.19 -21.67
N ALA A 144 1.00 3.25 -20.80
CA ALA A 144 0.27 2.01 -20.62
C ALA A 144 -1.14 2.31 -20.08
N ASN A 145 -2.18 1.87 -20.78
CA ASN A 145 -3.54 1.85 -20.24
C ASN A 145 -3.84 0.48 -19.58
N PRO A 146 -4.91 0.34 -18.77
CA PRO A 146 -5.23 -0.92 -18.11
C PRO A 146 -5.46 -2.12 -19.05
N ALA A 147 -5.97 -1.88 -20.27
CA ALA A 147 -6.18 -2.92 -21.26
C ALA A 147 -4.86 -3.44 -21.84
N ASP A 148 -3.83 -2.59 -21.96
CA ASP A 148 -2.49 -3.02 -22.38
C ASP A 148 -1.90 -4.01 -21.37
N ILE A 149 -2.13 -3.77 -20.08
CA ILE A 149 -1.72 -4.69 -19.01
C ILE A 149 -2.55 -5.98 -19.10
N GLN A 150 -3.87 -5.88 -19.23
CA GLN A 150 -4.77 -7.04 -19.33
C GLN A 150 -4.41 -7.96 -20.50
N ARG A 151 -3.99 -7.39 -21.63
CA ARG A 151 -3.62 -8.11 -22.87
C ARG A 151 -2.14 -8.48 -22.96
N SER A 152 -1.35 -8.17 -21.93
CA SER A 152 0.09 -8.42 -21.94
C SER A 152 0.39 -9.92 -22.00
N SER A 153 1.19 -10.32 -22.99
CA SER A 153 1.71 -11.70 -23.08
C SER A 153 2.75 -12.03 -22.00
N PHE A 154 3.23 -11.03 -21.26
CA PHE A 154 4.16 -11.20 -20.13
C PHE A 154 3.46 -11.48 -18.80
N LEU A 155 2.13 -11.49 -18.80
CA LEU A 155 1.31 -11.71 -17.62
C LEU A 155 0.39 -12.91 -17.83
N LYS A 156 0.22 -13.71 -16.77
CA LYS A 156 -0.81 -14.75 -16.70
C LYS A 156 -1.88 -14.34 -15.71
N GLN A 157 -3.13 -14.57 -16.08
CA GLN A 157 -4.26 -14.37 -15.17
C GLN A 157 -4.21 -15.41 -14.05
N ILE A 158 -4.47 -14.97 -12.82
CA ILE A 158 -4.65 -15.85 -11.67
C ILE A 158 -6.14 -16.28 -11.64
N PRO A 159 -6.44 -17.59 -11.68
CA PRO A 159 -7.82 -18.05 -11.71
C PRO A 159 -8.53 -17.85 -10.37
N ASP A 160 -9.86 -17.71 -10.43
CA ASP A 160 -10.77 -17.76 -9.29
C ASP A 160 -10.46 -16.75 -8.16
N VAL A 161 -9.97 -15.56 -8.49
CA VAL A 161 -9.58 -14.53 -7.51
C VAL A 161 -10.74 -13.69 -6.97
N VAL A 162 -11.98 -14.03 -7.33
CA VAL A 162 -13.17 -13.25 -6.97
C VAL A 162 -14.05 -14.08 -6.04
N LEU A 163 -14.42 -13.48 -4.90
CA LEU A 163 -15.36 -14.05 -3.95
C LEU A 163 -16.64 -13.22 -3.96
N THR A 164 -17.77 -13.91 -3.88
CA THR A 164 -19.06 -13.27 -3.59
C THR A 164 -19.14 -12.97 -2.10
N VAL A 165 -19.59 -11.77 -1.77
CA VAL A 165 -19.73 -11.29 -0.40
C VAL A 165 -21.23 -11.16 -0.09
N SER A 166 -21.66 -11.73 1.02
CA SER A 166 -23.03 -11.59 1.50
C SER A 166 -23.26 -10.19 2.08
N ALA A 167 -24.50 -9.71 2.12
CA ALA A 167 -24.82 -8.42 2.73
C ALA A 167 -24.45 -8.34 4.23
N GLU A 168 -24.52 -9.48 4.93
CA GLU A 168 -24.12 -9.59 6.33
C GLU A 168 -22.60 -9.43 6.50
N GLU A 169 -21.82 -10.10 5.65
CA GLU A 169 -20.37 -10.00 5.65
C GLU A 169 -19.91 -8.58 5.28
N GLU A 170 -20.56 -7.96 4.29
CA GLU A 170 -20.34 -6.57 3.92
C GLU A 170 -20.61 -5.62 5.10
N GLY A 171 -21.76 -5.76 5.76
CA GLY A 171 -22.13 -4.93 6.92
C GLY A 171 -21.13 -5.09 8.08
N SER A 172 -20.72 -6.33 8.38
CA SER A 172 -19.71 -6.61 9.39
C SER A 172 -18.35 -5.99 9.03
N LEU A 173 -17.90 -6.14 7.78
CA LEU A 173 -16.61 -5.60 7.34
C LEU A 173 -16.60 -4.07 7.25
N ALA A 174 -17.74 -3.45 6.90
CA ALA A 174 -17.93 -2.00 6.87
C ALA A 174 -17.98 -1.39 8.29
N ALA A 175 -18.51 -2.11 9.27
CA ALA A 175 -18.46 -1.70 10.68
C ALA A 175 -17.02 -1.60 11.21
N HIS A 176 -16.09 -2.35 10.63
CA HIS A 176 -14.67 -2.25 10.95
C HIS A 176 -14.02 -1.10 10.18
N ARG A 177 -13.74 0.01 10.89
CA ARG A 177 -13.02 1.17 10.33
C ARG A 177 -11.77 0.77 9.53
N ASP A 178 -11.63 1.30 8.32
CA ASP A 178 -10.41 1.22 7.52
C ASP A 178 -9.47 2.37 7.90
N THR A 179 -8.44 2.06 8.68
CA THR A 179 -7.46 3.06 9.13
C THR A 179 -6.53 3.56 8.04
N THR A 180 -6.52 2.91 6.86
CA THR A 180 -5.78 3.41 5.70
C THR A 180 -6.42 4.67 5.13
N ILE A 181 -7.75 4.86 5.26
CA ILE A 181 -8.44 6.09 4.86
C ILE A 181 -7.83 7.30 5.59
N GLY A 182 -7.76 7.23 6.92
CA GLY A 182 -7.19 8.31 7.72
C GLY A 182 -5.72 8.55 7.39
N MET A 183 -4.92 7.51 7.13
CA MET A 183 -3.52 7.68 6.75
C MET A 183 -3.38 8.42 5.41
N ARG A 184 -4.20 8.08 4.41
CA ARG A 184 -4.22 8.75 3.10
C ARG A 184 -4.55 10.24 3.24
N GLU A 185 -5.49 10.58 4.13
CA GLU A 185 -5.82 11.98 4.45
C GLU A 185 -4.61 12.70 5.09
N LYS A 186 -3.93 12.10 6.08
CA LYS A 186 -2.74 12.71 6.70
C LYS A 186 -1.60 12.92 5.70
N ILE A 187 -1.37 11.95 4.80
CA ILE A 187 -0.39 12.07 3.71
C ILE A 187 -0.77 13.22 2.78
N SER A 188 -2.04 13.32 2.41
CA SER A 188 -2.53 14.35 1.48
C SER A 188 -2.39 15.74 2.08
N ASN A 189 -2.75 15.91 3.36
CA ASN A 189 -2.59 17.17 4.09
C ASN A 189 -1.11 17.55 4.23
N LEU A 190 -0.25 16.60 4.62
CA LEU A 190 1.19 16.83 4.72
C LEU A 190 1.76 17.32 3.39
N LEU A 191 1.47 16.63 2.29
CA LEU A 191 2.00 16.99 0.99
C LEU A 191 1.43 18.30 0.45
N ALA A 192 0.19 18.66 0.80
CA ALA A 192 -0.37 19.96 0.47
C ALA A 192 0.45 21.09 1.12
N GLU A 193 0.74 20.98 2.42
CA GLU A 193 1.56 21.97 3.14
C GLU A 193 3.01 22.00 2.63
N LEU A 194 3.63 20.83 2.42
CA LEU A 194 4.99 20.76 1.90
C LEU A 194 5.11 21.38 0.50
N ARG A 195 4.09 21.25 -0.35
CA ARG A 195 4.03 21.87 -1.68
C ARG A 195 3.79 23.36 -1.63
N HIS A 196 3.04 23.84 -0.64
CA HIS A 196 2.90 25.27 -0.39
C HIS A 196 4.24 25.90 0.00
N ILE A 197 5.02 25.22 0.86
CA ILE A 197 6.37 25.67 1.27
C ILE A 197 7.38 25.53 0.13
N ALA A 198 7.36 24.40 -0.57
CA ALA A 198 8.31 24.03 -1.61
C ALA A 198 7.59 23.32 -2.78
N PRO A 199 7.15 24.08 -3.82
CA PRO A 199 6.37 23.53 -4.94
C PRO A 199 7.04 22.40 -5.73
N ALA A 200 8.36 22.20 -5.56
CA ALA A 200 9.10 21.10 -6.17
C ALA A 200 8.82 19.73 -5.52
N ILE A 201 8.26 19.68 -4.31
CA ILE A 201 7.93 18.43 -3.61
C ILE A 201 6.75 17.75 -4.31
N ARG A 202 6.99 16.58 -4.89
CA ARG A 202 5.96 15.79 -5.57
C ARG A 202 5.55 14.59 -4.73
N VAL A 203 6.51 13.89 -4.11
CA VAL A 203 6.30 12.68 -3.31
C VAL A 203 6.96 12.82 -1.94
N LEU A 204 6.60 11.95 -0.98
CA LEU A 204 7.24 11.95 0.34
C LEU A 204 8.76 11.72 0.25
N SER A 205 9.21 10.89 -0.69
CA SER A 205 10.64 10.62 -0.88
C SER A 205 11.43 11.80 -1.48
N ASP A 206 10.77 12.89 -1.89
CA ASP A 206 11.47 14.12 -2.30
C ASP A 206 11.95 14.95 -1.11
N VAL A 207 11.39 14.73 0.08
CA VAL A 207 11.66 15.55 1.28
C VAL A 207 13.13 15.50 1.69
N GLU A 208 13.68 14.30 1.84
CA GLU A 208 15.08 14.10 2.25
C GLU A 208 16.08 14.74 1.28
N PRO A 209 16.07 14.43 -0.05
CA PRO A 209 16.98 15.06 -0.99
C PRO A 209 16.76 16.57 -1.14
N PHE A 210 15.54 17.07 -0.92
CA PHE A 210 15.26 18.50 -0.93
C PHE A 210 15.91 19.20 0.27
N LEU A 211 15.72 18.67 1.49
CA LEU A 211 16.27 19.27 2.72
C LEU A 211 17.80 19.15 2.82
N ILE A 212 18.40 18.10 2.25
CA ILE A 212 19.88 18.03 2.09
C ILE A 212 20.42 19.23 1.33
N LYS A 213 19.72 19.67 0.28
CA LYS A 213 20.14 20.81 -0.53
C LYS A 213 19.67 22.15 0.01
N ASN A 214 18.60 22.14 0.81
CA ASN A 214 17.93 23.34 1.29
C ASN A 214 17.59 23.22 2.80
N PRO A 215 18.60 23.13 3.69
CA PRO A 215 18.37 22.92 5.12
C PRO A 215 17.61 24.08 5.78
N GLN A 216 17.58 25.27 5.17
CA GLN A 216 16.82 26.43 5.66
C GLN A 216 15.31 26.19 5.75
N TYR A 217 14.77 25.18 5.06
CA TYR A 217 13.35 24.83 5.12
C TYR A 217 12.99 23.85 6.24
N ASP A 218 13.98 23.34 6.98
CA ASP A 218 13.78 22.26 7.95
C ASP A 218 12.71 22.58 9.00
N THR A 219 12.75 23.76 9.63
CA THR A 219 11.75 24.16 10.63
C THR A 219 10.33 24.16 10.05
N ALA A 220 10.15 24.69 8.83
CA ALA A 220 8.84 24.72 8.19
C ALA A 220 8.34 23.31 7.85
N PHE A 221 9.23 22.44 7.37
CA PHE A 221 8.90 21.04 7.08
C PHE A 221 8.57 20.28 8.37
N ALA A 222 9.36 20.44 9.43
CA ALA A 222 9.12 19.80 10.71
C ALA A 222 7.76 20.17 11.31
N ASN A 223 7.34 21.43 11.18
CA ASN A 223 6.01 21.87 11.58
C ASN A 223 4.91 21.23 10.73
N ALA A 224 5.05 21.21 9.40
CA ALA A 224 4.09 20.53 8.52
C ALA A 224 3.92 19.03 8.88
N TYR A 225 5.02 18.34 9.22
CA TYR A 225 4.98 16.96 9.69
C TYR A 225 4.21 16.78 11.00
N ARG A 226 4.35 17.69 11.96
CA ARG A 226 3.63 17.66 13.23
C ARG A 226 2.14 17.94 13.04
N ASP A 227 1.83 19.00 12.31
CA ASP A 227 0.48 19.54 12.18
C ASP A 227 -0.41 18.65 11.29
N SER A 228 0.19 17.94 10.33
CA SER A 228 -0.53 17.01 9.45
C SER A 228 -1.08 15.78 10.17
N GLY A 229 -0.57 15.43 11.35
CA GLY A 229 -0.87 14.17 12.05
C GLY A 229 -0.22 12.91 11.45
N TYR A 230 0.62 13.06 10.42
CA TYR A 230 1.34 11.96 9.78
C TYR A 230 2.18 11.16 10.79
N LEU A 231 2.87 11.85 11.70
CA LEU A 231 3.78 11.25 12.68
C LEU A 231 3.07 10.46 13.81
N THR A 232 1.75 10.63 13.97
CA THR A 232 1.00 10.11 15.11
C THR A 232 -0.16 9.18 14.74
N HIS A 233 -0.50 9.07 13.45
CA HIS A 233 -1.62 8.24 12.97
C HIS A 233 -1.52 6.76 13.40
N TRP A 234 -0.30 6.24 13.56
CA TRP A 234 -0.06 4.86 14.03
C TRP A 234 -0.71 4.55 15.38
N LYS A 235 -0.94 5.57 16.23
CA LYS A 235 -1.56 5.40 17.56
C LYS A 235 -2.96 4.82 17.49
N ILE A 236 -3.71 5.13 16.42
CA ILE A 236 -5.09 4.68 16.25
C ILE A 236 -5.19 3.15 16.24
N GLU A 237 -4.27 2.44 15.57
CA GLU A 237 -4.28 0.98 15.55
C GLU A 237 -3.91 0.39 16.92
N VAL A 238 -2.99 1.03 17.65
CA VAL A 238 -2.60 0.61 19.00
C VAL A 238 -3.73 0.81 20.00
N GLU A 239 -4.44 1.93 19.93
CA GLU A 239 -5.61 2.22 20.78
C GLU A 239 -6.78 1.29 20.47
N ARG A 240 -6.99 0.95 19.19
CA ARG A 240 -8.06 0.07 18.76
C ARG A 240 -7.82 -1.39 19.13
N PHE A 241 -6.57 -1.84 19.09
CA PHE A 241 -6.20 -3.23 19.33
C PHE A 241 -5.01 -3.34 20.30
N PRO A 242 -5.16 -2.87 21.55
CA PRO A 242 -4.06 -2.81 22.51
C PRO A 242 -3.51 -4.19 22.83
N TRP A 243 -4.38 -5.21 22.82
CA TRP A 243 -4.02 -6.61 23.02
C TRP A 243 -2.97 -7.12 22.03
N ARG A 244 -2.88 -6.55 20.82
CA ARG A 244 -1.88 -6.98 19.84
C ARG A 244 -0.45 -6.75 20.30
N TYR A 245 -0.22 -5.79 21.19
CA TYR A 245 1.11 -5.27 21.51
C TYR A 245 1.59 -5.68 22.91
N ASP A 246 0.81 -6.46 23.64
CA ASP A 246 1.13 -6.87 25.01
C ASP A 246 0.82 -8.37 25.22
N PRO A 247 1.81 -9.20 25.60
CA PRO A 247 1.61 -10.64 25.76
C PRO A 247 0.60 -11.04 26.85
N ILE A 248 0.43 -10.21 27.88
CA ILE A 248 -0.56 -10.47 28.93
C ILE A 248 -1.95 -10.12 28.41
N ALA A 249 -2.09 -8.96 27.76
CA ALA A 249 -3.36 -8.51 27.21
C ALA A 249 -3.88 -9.43 26.10
N ILE A 250 -3.02 -9.97 25.22
CA ILE A 250 -3.46 -10.95 24.19
C ILE A 250 -3.95 -12.25 24.82
N ALA A 251 -3.31 -12.73 25.88
CA ALA A 251 -3.74 -13.93 26.59
C ALA A 251 -5.07 -13.70 27.34
N GLN A 252 -5.25 -12.53 27.96
CA GLN A 252 -6.53 -12.13 28.56
C GLN A 252 -7.63 -12.07 27.51
N PHE A 253 -7.34 -11.48 26.34
CA PHE A 253 -8.28 -11.40 25.23
C PHE A 253 -8.67 -12.80 24.72
N TYR A 254 -7.70 -13.72 24.58
CA TYR A 254 -7.96 -15.12 24.20
C TYR A 254 -8.94 -15.84 25.15
N HIS A 255 -8.87 -15.58 26.46
CA HIS A 255 -9.79 -16.17 27.44
C HIS A 255 -11.16 -15.48 27.51
N ALA A 256 -11.27 -14.25 26.97
CA ALA A 256 -12.50 -13.46 27.01
C ALA A 256 -13.42 -13.68 25.79
N ILE A 257 -12.96 -14.42 24.78
CA ILE A 257 -13.69 -14.69 23.54
C ILE A 257 -14.13 -16.16 23.46
N ASP A 258 -15.07 -16.44 22.57
CA ASP A 258 -15.56 -17.79 22.28
C ASP A 258 -14.54 -18.62 21.49
N ASP A 259 -14.85 -19.91 21.27
CA ASP A 259 -13.91 -20.84 20.65
C ASP A 259 -13.62 -20.50 19.18
N ASP A 260 -14.61 -20.01 18.42
CA ASP A 260 -14.41 -19.51 17.06
C ASP A 260 -13.49 -18.28 17.05
N GLY A 261 -13.68 -17.35 17.99
CA GLY A 261 -12.81 -16.19 18.19
C GLY A 261 -11.38 -16.58 18.59
N LYS A 262 -11.22 -17.63 19.41
CA LYS A 262 -9.90 -18.16 19.77
C LYS A 262 -9.15 -18.67 18.55
N GLU A 263 -9.79 -19.46 17.69
CA GLU A 263 -9.14 -19.95 16.47
C GLU A 263 -8.80 -18.79 15.52
N ALA A 264 -9.71 -17.84 15.32
CA ALA A 264 -9.43 -16.64 14.52
C ALA A 264 -8.25 -15.82 15.08
N LEU A 265 -8.12 -15.72 16.40
CA LEU A 265 -6.99 -15.06 17.05
C LEU A 265 -5.68 -15.84 16.86
N LEU A 266 -5.70 -17.17 16.94
CA LEU A 266 -4.52 -18.00 16.66
C LEU A 266 -4.10 -17.88 15.20
N ASP A 267 -5.04 -17.83 14.26
CA ASP A 267 -4.76 -17.59 12.84
C ASP A 267 -4.15 -16.20 12.61
N TYR A 268 -4.67 -15.17 13.27
CA TYR A 268 -4.06 -13.84 13.28
C TYR A 268 -2.60 -13.88 13.79
N CYS A 269 -2.31 -14.66 14.82
CA CYS A 269 -0.96 -14.80 15.35
C CYS A 269 -0.03 -15.53 14.37
N ARG A 270 -0.50 -16.63 13.75
CA ARG A 270 0.25 -17.38 12.72
C ARG A 270 0.59 -16.47 11.54
N GLU A 271 -0.41 -15.73 11.08
CA GLU A 271 -0.27 -14.78 9.99
C GLU A 271 0.70 -13.65 10.36
N THR A 272 0.61 -13.07 11.56
CA THR A 272 1.54 -12.03 12.02
C THR A 272 3.00 -12.50 12.00
N ILE A 273 3.28 -13.75 12.39
CA ILE A 273 4.64 -14.32 12.33
C ILE A 273 5.07 -14.60 10.89
N ARG A 274 4.17 -15.09 10.04
CA ARG A 274 4.44 -15.31 8.61
C ARG A 274 4.85 -14.01 7.92
N GLN A 275 4.07 -12.95 8.10
CA GLN A 275 4.32 -11.61 7.56
C GLN A 275 5.67 -11.03 8.01
N ASP A 276 6.06 -11.27 9.27
CA ASP A 276 7.37 -10.90 9.79
C ASP A 276 8.49 -11.65 9.05
N SER A 277 8.33 -12.97 8.89
CA SER A 277 9.32 -13.82 8.21
C SER A 277 9.47 -13.51 6.71
N GLU A 278 8.39 -13.07 6.05
CA GLU A 278 8.38 -12.63 4.65
C GLU A 278 8.91 -11.20 4.45
N GLY A 279 9.31 -10.54 5.54
CA GLY A 279 9.94 -9.22 5.49
C GLY A 279 9.00 -8.09 5.08
N ASP A 280 7.68 -8.25 5.22
CA ASP A 280 6.70 -7.26 4.76
C ASP A 280 6.88 -5.89 5.44
N PHE A 281 7.45 -5.89 6.64
CA PHE A 281 7.75 -4.71 7.46
C PHE A 281 9.23 -4.27 7.42
N LYS A 282 10.11 -5.00 6.70
CA LYS A 282 11.56 -4.71 6.61
C LYS A 282 11.87 -3.30 6.10
N HIS A 283 10.98 -2.74 5.28
CA HIS A 283 11.09 -1.37 4.79
C HIS A 283 11.12 -0.31 5.90
N TRP A 284 10.51 -0.56 7.06
CA TRP A 284 10.60 0.35 8.21
C TRP A 284 12.01 0.38 8.81
N GLU A 285 12.66 -0.77 8.93
CA GLU A 285 14.04 -0.88 9.42
C GLU A 285 15.04 -0.25 8.46
N ILE A 286 14.83 -0.44 7.15
CA ILE A 286 15.63 0.20 6.10
C ILE A 286 15.53 1.72 6.22
N ASN A 287 14.32 2.27 6.29
CA ASN A 287 14.11 3.71 6.42
C ASN A 287 14.70 4.26 7.72
N ALA A 288 14.53 3.56 8.86
CA ALA A 288 15.14 3.97 10.13
C ALA A 288 16.68 3.97 10.05
N THR A 289 17.27 2.99 9.36
CA THR A 289 18.72 2.90 9.18
C THR A 289 19.25 4.03 8.31
N GLU A 290 18.59 4.32 7.21
CA GLU A 290 18.95 5.43 6.30
C GLU A 290 18.81 6.78 7.02
N LEU A 291 17.69 7.03 7.69
CA LEU A 291 17.45 8.25 8.46
C LEU A 291 18.41 8.41 9.64
N ARG A 292 18.85 7.32 10.28
CA ARG A 292 19.87 7.38 11.33
C ARG A 292 21.19 7.91 10.79
N LYS A 293 21.64 7.40 9.64
CA LYS A 293 22.85 7.89 8.97
C LYS A 293 22.70 9.37 8.59
N LEU A 294 21.56 9.75 8.00
CA LEU A 294 21.27 11.14 7.63
C LEU A 294 21.27 12.06 8.85
N THR A 295 20.63 11.67 9.95
CA THR A 295 20.56 12.46 11.18
C THR A 295 21.93 12.65 11.83
N THR A 296 22.82 11.66 11.74
CA THR A 296 24.21 11.79 12.21
C THR A 296 25.01 12.79 11.38
N MET A 297 24.83 12.80 10.05
CA MET A 297 25.56 13.71 9.16
C MET A 297 24.97 15.13 9.17
N MET A 298 23.64 15.23 9.24
CA MET A 298 22.89 16.48 9.15
C MET A 298 21.68 16.41 10.10
N PRO A 299 21.80 16.94 11.33
CA PRO A 299 20.84 16.70 12.42
C PRO A 299 19.59 17.59 12.32
N LEU A 300 18.99 17.65 11.12
CA LEU A 300 17.72 18.33 10.85
C LEU A 300 16.59 17.74 11.69
N GLU A 301 15.69 18.61 12.15
CA GLU A 301 14.54 18.25 12.95
C GLU A 301 13.60 17.32 12.19
N THR A 302 13.34 17.60 10.90
CA THR A 302 12.49 16.75 10.05
C THR A 302 13.02 15.32 9.96
N PHE A 303 14.34 15.14 9.89
CA PHE A 303 14.97 13.81 9.84
C PHE A 303 14.86 13.09 11.17
N LYS A 304 15.04 13.79 12.29
CA LYS A 304 14.83 13.23 13.63
C LYS A 304 13.39 12.79 13.85
N LEU A 305 12.41 13.59 13.40
CA LEU A 305 10.98 13.26 13.50
C LEU A 305 10.64 11.98 12.72
N ASN A 306 11.11 11.88 11.47
CA ASN A 306 10.89 10.68 10.66
C ASN A 306 11.64 9.47 11.23
N LEU A 307 12.88 9.64 11.71
CA LEU A 307 13.62 8.58 12.39
C LEU A 307 12.84 8.04 13.60
N GLN A 308 12.32 8.94 14.43
CA GLN A 308 11.52 8.57 15.60
C GLN A 308 10.25 7.82 15.20
N LEU A 309 9.57 8.26 14.13
CA LEU A 309 8.41 7.53 13.59
C LEU A 309 8.80 6.10 13.20
N TYR A 310 9.81 5.90 12.36
CA TYR A 310 10.17 4.55 11.91
C TYR A 310 10.69 3.65 13.04
N LEU A 311 11.44 4.19 14.00
CA LEU A 311 11.83 3.45 15.21
C LEU A 311 10.60 3.00 16.02
N THR A 312 9.60 3.87 16.13
CA THR A 312 8.34 3.56 16.82
C THR A 312 7.56 2.47 16.09
N LEU A 313 7.47 2.55 14.76
CA LEU A 313 6.82 1.52 13.93
C LEU A 313 7.53 0.16 14.07
N CYS A 314 8.87 0.13 14.01
CA CYS A 314 9.66 -1.09 14.21
C CYS A 314 9.43 -1.67 15.62
N PHE A 315 9.46 -0.82 16.64
CA PHE A 315 9.23 -1.25 18.03
C PHE A 315 7.84 -1.86 18.22
N ASN A 316 6.80 -1.20 17.71
CA ASN A 316 5.43 -1.69 17.78
C ASN A 316 5.25 -3.00 17.00
N HIS A 317 5.87 -3.13 15.83
CA HIS A 317 5.88 -4.38 15.07
C HIS A 317 6.52 -5.51 15.86
N LYS A 318 7.70 -5.28 16.43
CA LYS A 318 8.38 -6.26 17.27
C LYS A 318 7.50 -6.72 18.44
N ARG A 319 6.88 -5.78 19.16
CA ARG A 319 5.94 -6.10 20.25
C ARG A 319 4.75 -6.94 19.77
N ARG A 320 4.23 -6.62 18.58
CA ARG A 320 3.13 -7.35 17.97
C ARG A 320 3.52 -8.81 17.65
N VAL A 321 4.68 -9.01 17.07
CA VAL A 321 5.21 -10.34 16.75
C VAL A 321 5.52 -11.12 18.03
N ASP A 322 6.16 -10.49 19.02
CA ASP A 322 6.50 -11.15 20.28
C ASP A 322 5.23 -11.58 21.04
N SER A 323 4.17 -10.75 21.05
CA SER A 323 2.87 -11.10 21.63
C SER A 323 2.22 -12.29 20.92
N ALA A 324 2.27 -12.31 19.58
CA ALA A 324 1.76 -13.43 18.78
C ALA A 324 2.52 -14.74 19.05
N ARG A 325 3.85 -14.68 19.17
CA ARG A 325 4.69 -15.84 19.50
C ARG A 325 4.34 -16.42 20.87
N VAL A 326 4.20 -15.56 21.89
CA VAL A 326 3.83 -16.01 23.25
C VAL A 326 2.48 -16.71 23.25
N LEU A 327 1.47 -16.14 22.58
CA LEU A 327 0.14 -16.76 22.54
C LEU A 327 0.20 -18.16 21.88
N LEU A 328 0.86 -18.28 20.73
CA LEU A 328 0.98 -19.55 20.02
C LEU A 328 1.80 -20.59 20.79
N GLN A 329 2.82 -20.17 21.54
CA GLN A 329 3.59 -21.08 22.38
C GLN A 329 2.74 -21.72 23.49
N VAL A 330 1.78 -20.97 24.05
CA VAL A 330 0.95 -21.42 25.17
C VAL A 330 -0.31 -22.17 24.69
N TYR A 331 -0.94 -21.71 23.60
CA TYR A 331 -2.26 -22.18 23.16
C TYR A 331 -2.27 -22.83 21.77
N GLY A 332 -1.21 -22.67 20.96
CA GLY A 332 -1.22 -23.05 19.54
C GLY A 332 -1.24 -24.54 19.23
N ASN A 333 -0.95 -25.40 20.21
CA ASN A 333 -0.93 -26.87 20.08
C ASN A 333 -2.05 -27.57 20.87
N ARG A 334 -3.08 -26.85 21.34
CA ARG A 334 -4.19 -27.50 22.03
C ARG A 334 -5.01 -28.32 21.03
N PRO A 335 -5.24 -29.63 21.27
CA PRO A 335 -6.10 -30.43 20.41
C PRO A 335 -7.54 -29.89 20.45
N ARG A 336 -8.19 -29.96 19.30
CA ARG A 336 -9.60 -29.58 19.08
C ARG A 336 -10.55 -30.38 19.96
#